data_AF-A0A7M3YFE8-F1
#
_entry.id   AF-A0A7M3YFE8-F1
#
_cell.length_a   1.000
_cell.length_b   1.000
_cell.length_c   1.000
_cell.angle_alpha   90.00
_cell.angle_beta   90.00
_cell.angle_gamma   90.00
#
_symmetry.space_group_name_H-M   'P 1'
#
loop_
_entity.id
_entity.type
_entity.pdbx_description
1 polymer ?
#
loop_
_entity_poly.entity_id
_entity_poly.type
_entity_poly.pdbx_seq_one_letter_code
_entity_poly.pdbx_strand_id
1 'polypeptide(L)'
;MGGVQQNRVIVSLLLSILVFSLLSPMAEPADELVENTASNSTPIGQTTTVSIGSYPDGVNDATSVSVPSGEALSGIELSLDEGVLPVSASKMFDSPAEYDHSMAVYDGMDVNNSVLQLLPQGWTYDMEGTNLWTFSGTNVWYWGFDSSLGQANGVSSGTKAIYTYNGNYPNGMSTT
;
A
#
# COMPACT_ATOMS: atom_id res chain seq x y z
N MET A 1 5.24 -89.02 61.26
CA MET A 1 5.53 -87.69 61.86
C MET A 1 6.33 -86.84 60.87
N GLY A 2 5.75 -86.41 59.73
CA GLY A 2 6.49 -85.71 58.65
C GLY A 2 5.87 -84.41 58.13
N GLY A 3 4.56 -84.16 58.34
CA GLY A 3 3.87 -82.98 57.80
C GLY A 3 4.14 -81.66 58.52
N VAL A 4 4.52 -81.71 59.81
CA VAL A 4 4.75 -80.48 60.61
C VAL A 4 6.08 -79.80 60.25
N GLN A 5 7.10 -80.58 59.86
CA GLN A 5 8.39 -80.01 59.41
C GLN A 5 8.29 -79.41 58.00
N GLN A 6 7.57 -80.05 57.08
CA GLN A 6 7.35 -79.50 55.73
C GLN A 6 6.62 -78.16 55.76
N ASN A 7 5.56 -78.04 56.56
CA ASN A 7 4.81 -76.79 56.66
C ASN A 7 5.64 -75.64 57.26
N ARG A 8 6.53 -75.94 58.22
CA ARG A 8 7.46 -74.94 58.78
C ARG A 8 8.47 -74.42 57.77
N VAL A 9 9.00 -75.30 56.91
CA VAL A 9 9.93 -74.93 55.85
C VAL A 9 9.24 -74.06 54.79
N ILE A 10 8.01 -74.41 54.40
CA ILE A 10 7.24 -73.65 53.40
C ILE A 10 6.89 -72.25 53.93
N VAL A 11 6.46 -72.14 55.18
CA VAL A 11 6.14 -70.84 55.80
C VAL A 11 7.40 -69.98 55.95
N SER A 12 8.53 -70.56 56.35
CA SER A 12 9.80 -69.84 56.43
C SER A 12 10.31 -69.35 55.08
N LEU A 13 10.12 -70.15 54.02
CA LEU A 13 10.48 -69.77 52.65
C LEU A 13 9.60 -68.62 52.16
N LEU A 14 8.29 -68.71 52.34
CA LEU A 14 7.34 -67.65 51.95
C LEU A 14 7.61 -66.35 52.70
N LEU A 15 7.92 -66.42 54.00
CA LEU A 15 8.24 -65.23 54.80
C LEU A 15 9.56 -64.59 54.37
N SER A 16 10.57 -65.39 53.99
CA SER A 16 11.83 -64.86 53.47
C SER A 16 11.66 -64.16 52.13
N ILE A 17 10.83 -64.71 51.24
CA ILE A 17 10.50 -64.09 49.94
C ILE A 17 9.74 -62.77 50.17
N LEU A 18 8.80 -62.73 51.11
CA LEU A 18 8.07 -61.52 51.47
C LEU A 18 9.02 -60.42 51.99
N VAL A 19 9.94 -60.76 52.90
CA VAL A 19 10.88 -59.78 53.46
C VAL A 19 11.87 -59.29 52.40
N PHE A 20 12.37 -60.17 51.52
CA PHE A 20 13.21 -59.76 50.39
C PHE A 20 12.46 -58.87 49.37
N SER A 21 11.15 -59.10 49.16
CA SER A 21 10.36 -58.26 48.25
C SER A 21 10.12 -56.83 48.77
N LEU A 22 10.19 -56.64 50.10
CA LEU A 22 10.06 -55.33 50.74
C LEU A 22 11.36 -54.52 50.73
N LEU A 23 12.50 -55.13 50.36
CA LEU A 23 13.82 -54.49 50.31
C LEU A 23 14.15 -53.90 48.94
N SER A 24 13.16 -53.45 48.17
CA SER A 24 13.43 -52.68 46.95
C SER A 24 14.04 -51.33 47.33
N PRO A 25 15.18 -50.92 46.75
CA PRO A 25 15.76 -49.61 47.01
C PRO A 25 14.79 -48.55 46.48
N MET A 26 14.50 -47.58 47.32
CA MET A 26 13.92 -46.30 46.96
C MET A 26 14.92 -45.58 46.05
N ALA A 27 14.92 -45.93 44.76
CA ALA A 27 15.47 -45.09 43.72
C ALA A 27 14.34 -44.13 43.34
N GLU A 28 14.48 -42.86 43.73
CA GLU A 28 13.73 -41.79 43.10
C GLU A 28 13.86 -41.96 41.57
N PRO A 29 12.76 -41.98 40.81
CA PRO A 29 12.91 -41.68 39.41
C PRO A 29 13.49 -40.26 39.35
N ALA A 30 14.64 -40.10 38.68
CA ALA A 30 15.01 -38.78 38.22
C ALA A 30 13.81 -38.30 37.39
N ASP A 31 13.18 -37.21 37.80
CA ASP A 31 12.30 -36.43 36.93
C ASP A 31 13.17 -35.94 35.77
N GLU A 32 13.37 -36.80 34.78
CA GLU A 32 13.71 -36.32 33.45
C GLU A 32 12.51 -35.47 33.04
N LEU A 33 12.73 -34.17 32.97
CA LEU A 33 11.80 -33.24 32.35
C LEU A 33 11.58 -33.75 30.93
N VAL A 34 10.51 -34.53 30.73
CA VAL A 34 10.03 -34.89 29.41
C VAL A 34 9.52 -33.58 28.83
N GLU A 35 10.41 -32.86 28.16
CA GLU A 35 10.08 -31.77 27.29
C GLU A 35 9.29 -32.37 26.12
N ASN A 36 8.00 -32.54 26.33
CA ASN A 36 7.05 -32.92 25.30
C ASN A 36 6.74 -31.67 24.45
N THR A 37 7.79 -31.00 23.98
CA THR A 37 7.68 -30.08 22.86
C THR A 37 7.50 -30.99 21.67
N ALA A 38 6.27 -31.10 21.16
CA ALA A 38 6.02 -31.68 19.86
C ALA A 38 6.91 -30.92 18.86
N SER A 39 8.11 -31.45 18.63
CA SER A 39 9.04 -30.90 17.68
C SER A 39 8.44 -31.21 16.34
N ASN A 40 7.79 -30.21 15.74
CA ASN A 40 7.43 -30.21 14.34
C ASN A 40 8.73 -30.11 13.52
N SER A 41 9.59 -31.10 13.67
CA SER A 41 10.84 -31.23 12.92
C SER A 41 10.48 -31.79 11.56
N THR A 42 10.75 -31.01 10.52
CA THR A 42 10.65 -31.48 9.15
C THR A 42 11.77 -32.51 8.90
N PRO A 43 11.46 -33.68 8.33
CA PRO A 43 12.48 -34.66 7.95
C PRO A 43 13.55 -34.07 7.03
N ILE A 44 14.78 -34.57 7.14
CA ILE A 44 15.89 -34.17 6.28
C ILE A 44 15.51 -34.39 4.80
N GLY A 45 15.78 -33.38 3.97
CA GLY A 45 15.52 -33.42 2.52
C GLY A 45 14.10 -33.02 2.10
N GLN A 46 13.28 -32.49 3.01
CA GLN A 46 11.95 -31.96 2.70
C GLN A 46 11.98 -30.43 2.52
N THR A 47 11.24 -29.92 1.53
CA THR A 47 11.08 -28.48 1.30
C THR A 47 10.11 -27.87 2.32
N THR A 48 10.52 -26.75 2.94
CA THR A 48 9.68 -25.98 3.87
C THR A 48 9.44 -24.59 3.29
N THR A 49 8.17 -24.19 3.17
CA THR A 49 7.79 -22.83 2.76
C THR A 49 7.65 -21.94 3.98
N VAL A 50 8.42 -20.85 4.01
CA VAL A 50 8.35 -19.82 5.06
C VAL A 50 7.75 -18.55 4.47
N SER A 51 6.62 -18.09 5.02
CA SER A 51 5.97 -16.85 4.57
C SER A 51 6.40 -15.69 5.46
N ILE A 52 7.03 -14.67 4.89
CA ILE A 52 7.41 -13.45 5.63
C ILE A 52 6.25 -12.45 5.54
N GLY A 53 5.96 -11.75 6.64
CA GLY A 53 4.91 -10.73 6.67
C GLY A 53 5.21 -9.54 5.75
N SER A 54 4.20 -8.69 5.53
CA SER A 54 4.28 -7.52 4.64
C SER A 54 5.08 -6.35 5.24
N TYR A 55 5.50 -5.41 4.38
CA TYR A 55 6.11 -4.12 4.74
C TYR A 55 5.36 -3.38 5.87
N PRO A 56 6.05 -2.59 6.73
CA PRO A 56 7.50 -2.31 6.73
C PRO A 56 8.37 -3.34 7.45
N ASP A 57 7.78 -4.09 8.40
CA ASP A 57 8.54 -4.81 9.41
C ASP A 57 8.33 -6.33 9.30
N GLY A 58 8.20 -6.82 8.07
CA GLY A 58 7.99 -8.25 7.79
C GLY A 58 9.14 -9.10 8.30
N VAL A 59 8.93 -9.82 9.41
CA VAL A 59 9.90 -10.76 10.02
C VAL A 59 9.20 -12.09 10.31
N ASN A 60 9.90 -13.21 10.13
CA ASN A 60 9.42 -14.53 10.53
C ASN A 60 10.54 -15.34 11.20
N ASP A 61 10.43 -15.52 12.52
CA ASP A 61 11.37 -16.31 13.34
C ASP A 61 10.85 -17.73 13.64
N ALA A 62 9.77 -18.17 12.99
CA ALA A 62 9.08 -19.42 13.31
C ALA A 62 9.82 -20.68 12.81
N THR A 63 10.93 -20.52 12.08
CA THR A 63 11.69 -21.65 11.51
C THR A 63 13.13 -21.63 12.00
N SER A 64 13.58 -22.77 12.52
CA SER A 64 14.97 -23.00 12.93
C SER A 64 15.48 -24.32 12.34
N VAL A 65 16.79 -24.39 12.09
CA VAL A 65 17.46 -25.59 11.56
C VAL A 65 18.37 -26.15 12.65
N SER A 66 18.24 -27.45 12.93
CA SER A 66 19.08 -28.19 13.89
C SER A 66 19.68 -29.42 13.22
N VAL A 67 20.96 -29.70 13.52
CA VAL A 67 21.70 -30.84 12.98
C VAL A 67 21.96 -31.84 14.12
N PRO A 68 21.51 -33.10 14.00
CA PRO A 68 21.77 -34.12 15.00
C PRO A 68 23.25 -34.42 15.20
N SER A 69 23.62 -34.92 16.37
CA SER A 69 25.00 -35.34 16.67
C SER A 69 25.45 -36.48 15.74
N GLY A 70 26.64 -36.35 15.15
CA GLY A 70 27.21 -37.33 14.22
C GLY A 70 26.80 -37.15 12.75
N GLU A 71 25.93 -36.19 12.45
CA GLU A 71 25.51 -35.81 11.10
C GLU A 71 26.18 -34.51 10.65
N ALA A 72 26.33 -34.32 9.34
CA ALA A 72 26.86 -33.10 8.74
C ALA A 72 25.96 -32.60 7.60
N LEU A 73 25.77 -31.28 7.50
CA LEU A 73 25.04 -30.67 6.40
C LEU A 73 25.86 -30.75 5.12
N SER A 74 25.33 -31.40 4.09
CA SER A 74 25.97 -31.43 2.77
C SER A 74 25.69 -30.18 1.93
N GLY A 75 24.60 -29.46 2.21
CA GLY A 75 24.18 -28.26 1.48
C GLY A 75 22.80 -27.78 1.90
N ILE A 76 22.53 -26.49 1.69
CA ILE A 76 21.22 -25.87 1.89
C ILE A 76 20.83 -25.20 0.56
N GLU A 77 19.67 -25.58 0.02
CA GLU A 77 19.10 -24.92 -1.16
C GLU A 77 18.00 -23.96 -0.70
N LEU A 78 18.15 -22.69 -1.06
CA LEU A 78 17.20 -21.63 -0.74
C LEU A 78 16.60 -21.09 -2.05
N SER A 79 15.28 -21.08 -2.14
CA SER A 79 14.54 -20.40 -3.21
C SER A 79 13.66 -19.33 -2.57
N LEU A 80 13.77 -18.11 -3.08
CA LEU A 80 13.00 -16.95 -2.64
C LEU A 80 12.16 -16.46 -3.82
N ASP A 81 10.85 -16.35 -3.60
CA ASP A 81 9.89 -15.84 -4.58
C ASP A 81 9.15 -14.65 -3.98
N GLU A 82 8.99 -13.57 -4.75
CA GLU A 82 8.30 -12.36 -4.30
C GLU A 82 6.80 -12.43 -4.54
N GLY A 83 6.02 -12.52 -3.46
CA GLY A 83 4.59 -12.29 -3.50
C GLY A 83 4.29 -10.80 -3.50
N VAL A 84 4.24 -10.16 -4.67
CA VAL A 84 3.87 -8.74 -4.77
C VAL A 84 2.40 -8.58 -4.39
N LEU A 85 2.14 -8.17 -3.15
CA LEU A 85 0.80 -7.82 -2.72
C LEU A 85 0.41 -6.46 -3.33
N PRO A 86 -0.74 -6.33 -4.02
CA PRO A 86 -1.19 -5.05 -4.52
C PRO A 86 -1.47 -4.11 -3.35
N VAL A 87 -0.61 -3.11 -3.18
CA VAL A 87 -0.78 -2.09 -2.14
C VAL A 87 -1.69 -1.00 -2.70
N SER A 88 -2.86 -0.82 -2.08
CA SER A 88 -3.75 0.31 -2.36
C SER A 88 -3.24 1.54 -1.60
N ALA A 89 -2.12 2.11 -2.04
CA ALA A 89 -1.62 3.36 -1.48
C ALA A 89 -2.33 4.53 -2.19
N SER A 90 -3.11 5.32 -1.45
CA SER A 90 -3.58 6.62 -1.94
C SER A 90 -2.36 7.54 -2.03
N LYS A 91 -1.96 7.91 -3.24
CA LYS A 91 -0.91 8.90 -3.44
C LYS A 91 -1.51 10.29 -3.21
N MET A 92 -1.08 10.93 -2.12
CA MET A 92 -1.40 12.33 -1.82
C MET A 92 -0.27 13.18 -2.38
N PHE A 93 -0.60 14.25 -3.11
CA PHE A 93 0.37 15.19 -3.66
C PHE A 93 0.51 16.41 -2.74
N ASP A 94 1.12 16.23 -1.56
CA ASP A 94 1.24 17.26 -0.52
C ASP A 94 2.65 17.84 -0.37
N SER A 95 3.61 17.33 -1.15
CA SER A 95 5.01 17.72 -1.08
C SER A 95 5.44 18.50 -2.32
N PRO A 96 6.22 19.59 -2.14
CA PRO A 96 6.84 20.32 -3.24
C PRO A 96 7.65 19.45 -4.20
N ALA A 97 8.34 18.43 -3.67
CA ALA A 97 9.19 17.53 -4.45
C ALA A 97 8.40 16.68 -5.45
N GLU A 98 7.10 16.49 -5.23
CA GLU A 98 6.25 15.73 -6.15
C GLU A 98 5.93 16.51 -7.42
N TYR A 99 6.14 17.84 -7.38
CA TYR A 99 6.04 18.76 -8.50
C TYR A 99 7.43 19.22 -8.99
N ASP A 100 8.52 18.56 -8.58
CA ASP A 100 9.88 18.86 -9.03
C ASP A 100 10.46 17.69 -9.84
N HIS A 101 9.85 17.44 -11.00
CA HIS A 101 10.28 16.37 -11.91
C HIS A 101 10.77 16.95 -13.24
N SER A 102 11.94 16.51 -13.71
CA SER A 102 12.62 17.05 -14.90
C SER A 102 11.81 16.92 -16.21
N MET A 103 10.85 16.00 -16.24
CA MET A 103 9.93 15.79 -17.36
C MET A 103 8.56 16.46 -17.19
N ALA A 104 8.34 17.19 -16.09
CA ALA A 104 7.07 17.88 -15.88
C ALA A 104 6.94 19.09 -16.81
N VAL A 105 5.76 19.25 -17.41
CA VAL A 105 5.41 20.41 -18.25
C VAL A 105 4.31 21.18 -17.54
N TYR A 106 4.63 22.41 -17.14
CA TYR A 106 3.69 23.31 -16.47
C TYR A 106 3.13 24.31 -17.47
N ASP A 107 1.88 24.11 -17.87
CA ASP A 107 1.13 25.06 -18.70
C ASP A 107 -0.08 25.56 -17.90
N GLY A 108 -0.21 26.88 -17.76
CA GLY A 108 -1.27 27.51 -16.96
C GLY A 108 -1.23 27.20 -15.45
N MET A 109 -0.14 26.61 -14.95
CA MET A 109 0.05 26.23 -13.55
C MET A 109 1.35 26.82 -13.01
N ASP A 110 1.31 27.27 -11.77
CA ASP A 110 2.48 27.65 -10.99
C ASP A 110 2.67 26.63 -9.86
N VAL A 111 3.90 26.16 -9.73
CA VAL A 111 4.34 25.21 -8.70
C VAL A 111 5.46 25.85 -7.91
N ASN A 112 5.08 26.81 -7.04
CA ASN A 112 6.01 27.56 -6.21
C ASN A 112 6.36 26.79 -4.92
N ASN A 113 6.94 25.60 -5.08
CA ASN A 113 7.52 24.81 -4.00
C ASN A 113 6.61 24.57 -2.78
N SER A 114 5.29 24.59 -2.92
CA SER A 114 4.35 24.43 -1.78
C SER A 114 3.00 23.87 -2.18
N VAL A 115 2.37 24.41 -3.22
CA VAL A 115 1.06 23.96 -3.74
C VAL A 115 0.96 24.20 -5.24
N LEU A 116 0.12 23.39 -5.91
CA LEU A 116 -0.30 23.61 -7.29
C LEU A 116 -1.31 24.75 -7.34
N GLN A 117 -0.98 25.83 -8.04
CA GLN A 117 -1.87 26.96 -8.26
C GLN A 117 -2.16 27.14 -9.75
N LEU A 118 -3.44 27.34 -10.10
CA LEU A 118 -3.79 27.80 -11.45
C LEU A 118 -3.36 29.26 -11.61
N LEU A 119 -2.54 29.52 -12.63
CA LEU A 119 -2.20 30.89 -12.99
C LEU A 119 -3.45 31.57 -13.58
N PRO A 120 -3.71 32.85 -13.24
CA PRO A 120 -4.79 33.60 -13.87
C PRO A 120 -4.59 33.63 -15.39
N GLN A 121 -5.50 32.99 -16.12
CA GLN A 121 -5.52 33.10 -17.58
C GLN A 121 -6.43 34.26 -17.97
N GLY A 122 -5.82 35.37 -18.36
CA GLY A 122 -6.52 36.46 -19.02
C GLY A 122 -6.71 36.13 -20.49
N TRP A 123 -7.93 36.25 -21.01
CA TRP A 123 -8.15 36.29 -22.45
C TRP A 123 -8.15 37.74 -22.91
N THR A 124 -7.15 38.11 -23.70
CA THR A 124 -7.15 39.38 -24.41
C THR A 124 -7.64 39.15 -25.83
N TYR A 125 -8.62 39.96 -26.24
CA TYR A 125 -9.15 39.94 -27.60
C TYR A 125 -8.77 41.24 -28.28
N ASP A 126 -8.09 41.14 -29.42
CA ASP A 126 -7.84 42.28 -30.29
C ASP A 126 -9.07 42.54 -31.14
N MET A 127 -9.72 43.69 -30.92
CA MET A 127 -10.89 44.06 -31.70
C MET A 127 -10.50 44.60 -33.08
N GLU A 128 -9.24 44.99 -33.32
CA GLU A 128 -8.79 45.63 -34.56
C GLU A 128 -8.34 44.61 -35.62
N GLY A 129 -7.72 43.51 -35.18
CA GLY A 129 -7.14 42.45 -36.03
C GLY A 129 -8.12 41.37 -36.51
N THR A 130 -7.59 40.29 -37.11
CA THR A 130 -8.42 39.14 -37.53
C THR A 130 -8.71 38.25 -36.34
N ASN A 131 -9.98 38.05 -36.01
CA ASN A 131 -10.41 37.16 -34.94
C ASN A 131 -10.73 35.75 -35.46
N LEU A 132 -10.39 34.73 -34.66
CA LEU A 132 -10.71 33.32 -34.95
C LEU A 132 -12.18 32.96 -34.68
N TRP A 133 -12.88 33.84 -33.96
CA TRP A 133 -14.29 33.69 -33.63
C TRP A 133 -15.15 34.57 -34.56
N THR A 134 -16.33 34.06 -34.90
CA THR A 134 -17.35 34.79 -35.64
C THR A 134 -18.68 34.70 -34.92
N PHE A 135 -19.40 35.82 -34.80
CA PHE A 135 -20.78 35.79 -34.31
C PHE A 135 -21.71 35.24 -35.41
N SER A 136 -22.61 34.32 -35.06
CA SER A 136 -23.61 33.74 -35.99
C SER A 136 -24.98 33.60 -35.33
N GLY A 137 -26.07 33.74 -36.10
CA GLY A 137 -27.46 33.64 -35.61
C GLY A 137 -28.37 34.80 -36.05
N THR A 138 -29.54 34.90 -35.43
CA THR A 138 -30.49 36.03 -35.58
C THR A 138 -30.53 36.79 -34.25
N ASN A 139 -30.34 38.12 -34.25
CA ASN A 139 -30.07 38.96 -33.06
C ASN A 139 -28.69 38.74 -32.42
N VAL A 140 -27.65 38.64 -33.26
CA VAL A 140 -26.26 38.48 -32.80
C VAL A 140 -25.58 39.83 -32.66
N TRP A 141 -24.61 39.89 -31.75
CA TRP A 141 -23.61 40.94 -31.71
C TRP A 141 -22.82 40.93 -33.02
N TYR A 142 -22.50 42.10 -33.53
CA TYR A 142 -21.67 42.33 -34.70
C TYR A 142 -20.27 42.72 -34.27
N TRP A 143 -19.29 42.52 -35.15
CA TRP A 143 -17.91 42.95 -34.97
C TRP A 143 -17.47 43.80 -36.17
N GLY A 144 -17.01 45.02 -35.90
CA GLY A 144 -16.70 46.01 -36.93
C GLY A 144 -17.18 47.40 -36.51
N PHE A 145 -17.79 48.15 -37.41
CA PHE A 145 -18.43 49.42 -37.07
C PHE A 145 -19.88 49.42 -37.57
N ASP A 146 -20.71 50.26 -36.96
CA ASP A 146 -22.08 50.49 -37.42
C ASP A 146 -22.07 51.10 -38.83
N SER A 147 -22.53 50.35 -39.83
CA SER A 147 -22.48 50.79 -41.23
C SER A 147 -23.37 52.01 -41.52
N SER A 148 -24.41 52.24 -40.72
CA SER A 148 -25.33 53.36 -40.88
C SER A 148 -24.77 54.65 -40.28
N LEU A 149 -23.98 54.56 -39.20
CA LEU A 149 -23.29 55.69 -38.59
C LEU A 149 -21.91 55.96 -39.21
N GLY A 150 -21.36 54.96 -39.91
CA GLY A 150 -20.02 54.98 -40.48
C GLY A 150 -18.95 54.80 -39.41
N GLN A 151 -17.73 54.50 -39.84
CA GLN A 151 -16.62 54.14 -38.94
C GLN A 151 -16.33 55.18 -37.86
N ALA A 152 -16.40 56.48 -38.18
CA ALA A 152 -16.06 57.55 -37.24
C ALA A 152 -17.05 57.69 -36.06
N ASN A 153 -18.33 57.34 -36.28
CA ASN A 153 -19.39 57.50 -35.28
C ASN A 153 -19.96 56.16 -34.81
N GLY A 154 -19.57 55.06 -35.46
CA GLY A 154 -20.06 53.70 -35.22
C GLY A 154 -19.17 52.87 -34.31
N VAL A 155 -18.10 53.45 -33.76
CA VAL A 155 -17.23 52.83 -32.74
C VAL A 155 -16.93 53.85 -31.65
N SER A 156 -16.82 53.39 -30.41
CA SER A 156 -16.44 54.25 -29.26
C SER A 156 -14.93 54.46 -29.15
N SER A 157 -14.13 53.58 -29.74
CA SER A 157 -12.68 53.65 -29.80
C SER A 157 -12.18 52.80 -30.98
N GLY A 158 -11.01 53.14 -31.53
CA GLY A 158 -10.38 52.37 -32.59
C GLY A 158 -11.10 52.41 -33.92
N THR A 159 -11.06 51.30 -34.67
CA THR A 159 -11.67 51.14 -35.99
C THR A 159 -12.78 50.08 -35.98
N LYS A 160 -12.78 49.19 -34.98
CA LYS A 160 -13.79 48.15 -34.81
C LYS A 160 -14.19 48.00 -33.34
N ALA A 161 -15.45 47.70 -33.11
CA ALA A 161 -16.04 47.40 -31.81
C ALA A 161 -17.03 46.24 -31.94
N ILE A 162 -17.46 45.72 -30.80
CA ILE A 162 -18.63 44.85 -30.75
C ILE A 162 -19.87 45.74 -30.59
N TYR A 163 -20.86 45.57 -31.46
CA TYR A 163 -22.08 46.38 -31.46
C TYR A 163 -23.31 45.53 -31.75
N THR A 164 -24.51 46.05 -31.50
CA THR A 164 -25.75 45.25 -31.54
C THR A 164 -26.69 45.63 -32.69
N TYR A 165 -26.56 46.83 -33.28
CA TYR A 165 -27.45 47.32 -34.33
C TYR A 165 -26.73 48.24 -35.32
N ASN A 166 -27.24 48.31 -36.56
CA ASN A 166 -26.83 49.31 -37.54
C ASN A 166 -27.86 50.46 -37.59
N GLY A 167 -27.50 51.63 -37.05
CA GLY A 167 -28.24 52.89 -37.16
C GLY A 167 -29.49 53.03 -36.31
N ASN A 168 -29.82 52.05 -35.48
CA ASN A 168 -31.05 52.04 -34.67
C ASN A 168 -30.79 51.45 -33.29
N TYR A 169 -30.08 52.19 -32.45
CA TYR A 169 -29.92 51.84 -31.05
C TYR A 169 -31.23 52.11 -30.30
N PRO A 170 -31.64 51.26 -29.35
CA PRO A 170 -32.75 51.57 -28.47
C PRO A 170 -32.53 52.94 -27.81
N ASN A 171 -33.41 53.89 -28.11
CA ASN A 171 -33.41 55.21 -27.49
C ASN A 171 -33.62 55.02 -25.99
N GLY A 172 -32.57 55.21 -25.18
CA GLY A 172 -32.65 55.08 -23.72
C GLY A 172 -31.66 54.11 -23.08
N MET A 173 -30.50 53.84 -23.70
CA MET A 173 -29.35 53.38 -22.89
C MET A 173 -28.98 54.54 -21.95
N SER A 174 -29.60 54.55 -20.77
CA SER A 174 -29.31 55.48 -19.69
C SER A 174 -27.82 55.46 -19.42
N THR A 175 -27.22 56.65 -19.35
CA THR A 175 -25.85 56.82 -18.85
C THR A 175 -25.77 56.16 -17.48
N THR A 176 -25.03 55.06 -17.39
CA THR A 176 -24.69 54.42 -16.12
C THR A 176 -23.18 54.54 -15.94
#